data_AF-A0A259PKC5-F1
#
_entry.id   AF-A0A259PKC5-F1
#
_cell.length_a   1.000
_cell.length_b   1.000
_cell.length_c   1.000
_cell.angle_alpha   90.00
_cell.angle_beta   90.00
_cell.angle_gamma   90.00
#
_symmetry.space_group_name_H-M   'P 1'
#
loop_
_entity.id
_entity.type
_entity.pdbx_description
1 polymer ?
#
loop_
_entity_poly.entity_id
_entity_poly.type
_entity_poly.pdbx_seq_one_letter_code
_entity_poly.pdbx_strand_id
1 'polypeptide(L)'
;MREIAVRGFINEKFNTTFGKGLFRRAVYNGSVELHKPNQKYLVDYYSYPEWEVQAKSDGQIAATQELTNSGIAGQDDMLFSWLVHYDPLTKSKERTEGYSVYSPNTRELFIKIDDATNQTQDEWTLNVHACKSTGANKPVFIAANVDLT
;
A
#
# COMPACT_ATOMS: atom_id res chain seq x y z
N MET A 1 -1.19 -15.68 -13.02
CA MET A 1 -1.04 -14.56 -12.06
C MET A 1 -2.05 -13.50 -12.45
N ARG A 2 -2.89 -13.02 -11.52
CA ARG A 2 -3.92 -12.01 -11.79
C ARG A 2 -3.26 -10.66 -12.10
N GLU A 3 -3.86 -9.90 -13.01
CA GLU A 3 -3.37 -8.58 -13.42
C GLU A 3 -3.56 -7.57 -12.27
N ILE A 4 -2.48 -6.87 -11.95
CA ILE A 4 -2.42 -5.89 -10.85
C ILE A 4 -1.71 -4.62 -11.33
N ALA A 5 -2.20 -3.47 -10.88
CA ALA A 5 -1.56 -2.19 -11.04
C ALA A 5 -1.57 -1.42 -9.72
N VAL A 6 -0.39 -1.08 -9.22
CA VAL A 6 -0.18 -0.23 -8.05
C VAL A 6 0.32 1.13 -8.54
N ARG A 7 -0.36 2.20 -8.10
CA ARG A 7 0.00 3.59 -8.41
C ARG A 7 0.23 4.34 -7.12
N GLY A 8 1.42 4.89 -6.94
CA GLY A 8 1.77 5.74 -5.80
C GLY A 8 1.76 7.22 -6.18
N PHE A 9 1.32 8.06 -5.25
CA PHE A 9 1.19 9.51 -5.38
C PHE A 9 1.88 10.18 -4.19
N ILE A 10 2.54 11.32 -4.42
CA ILE A 10 3.07 12.14 -3.32
C ILE A 10 1.90 12.57 -2.43
N ASN A 11 2.03 12.36 -1.12
CA ASN A 11 1.11 12.96 -0.17
C ASN A 11 1.49 14.42 0.07
N GLU A 12 0.83 15.35 -0.61
CA GLU A 12 1.05 16.80 -0.46
C GLU A 12 0.78 17.30 0.97
N LYS A 13 0.07 16.52 1.78
CA LYS A 13 -0.23 16.85 3.17
C LYS A 13 0.73 16.17 4.15
N PHE A 14 1.79 15.52 3.68
CA PHE A 14 2.79 14.90 4.54
C PHE A 14 3.35 15.91 5.55
N ASN A 15 3.49 15.47 6.80
CA ASN A 15 3.96 16.26 7.94
C ASN A 15 3.10 17.51 8.28
N THR A 16 1.92 17.67 7.68
CA THR A 16 0.94 18.68 8.08
C THR A 16 0.09 18.19 9.25
N THR A 17 -0.42 19.13 10.05
CA THR A 17 -1.30 18.81 11.19
C THR A 17 -2.75 18.67 10.76
N PHE A 18 -3.51 17.83 11.46
CA PHE A 18 -4.97 17.71 11.30
C PHE A 18 -5.74 17.81 12.62
N GLY A 19 -5.00 18.01 13.70
CA GLY A 19 -5.47 18.21 15.06
C GLY A 19 -4.27 18.59 15.91
N LYS A 20 -4.53 19.01 17.16
CA LYS A 20 -3.46 19.40 18.07
C LYS A 20 -2.55 18.19 18.35
N GLY A 21 -1.30 18.26 17.88
CA GLY A 21 -0.31 17.18 18.03
C GLY A 21 -0.50 15.98 17.10
N LEU A 22 -1.45 16.03 16.16
CA LEU A 22 -1.71 14.95 15.20
C LEU A 22 -1.19 15.33 13.82
N PHE A 23 -0.29 14.51 13.29
CA PHE A 23 0.42 14.74 12.04
C PHE A 23 0.09 13.67 11.01
N ARG A 24 -0.01 14.06 9.74
CA ARG A 24 -0.14 13.11 8.63
C ARG A 24 1.23 12.52 8.30
N ARG A 25 1.36 11.21 8.43
CA ARG A 25 2.65 10.50 8.33
C ARG A 25 2.82 9.65 7.07
N ALA A 26 1.77 9.45 6.28
CA ALA A 26 1.89 8.70 5.04
C ALA A 26 2.79 9.47 4.06
N VAL A 27 3.89 8.86 3.62
CA VAL A 27 4.84 9.43 2.64
C VAL A 27 4.20 9.44 1.25
N TYR A 28 3.58 8.32 0.88
CA TYR A 28 2.83 8.17 -0.36
C TYR A 28 1.41 7.71 -0.07
N ASN A 29 0.45 8.21 -0.83
CA ASN A 29 -0.87 7.59 -0.96
C ASN A 29 -0.87 6.76 -2.25
N GLY A 30 -1.73 5.78 -2.35
CA GLY A 30 -1.78 4.94 -3.52
C GLY A 30 -3.07 4.17 -3.70
N SER A 31 -3.18 3.59 -4.88
CA SER A 31 -4.26 2.70 -5.25
C SER A 31 -3.70 1.43 -5.86
N VAL A 32 -4.34 0.31 -5.53
CA VAL A 32 -4.10 -1.00 -6.12
C VAL A 32 -5.36 -1.36 -6.91
N GLU A 33 -5.20 -1.72 -8.17
CA GLU A 33 -6.30 -2.09 -9.06
C GLU A 33 -6.07 -3.48 -9.62
N LEU A 34 -7.07 -4.35 -9.48
CA LEU A 34 -7.10 -5.69 -10.04
C LEU A 34 -8.09 -5.70 -11.21
N HIS A 35 -7.75 -6.34 -12.34
CA HIS A 35 -8.57 -6.22 -13.56
C HIS A 35 -9.73 -7.24 -13.63
N LYS A 36 -9.59 -8.44 -13.05
CA LYS A 36 -10.57 -9.54 -13.15
C LYS A 36 -10.64 -10.41 -11.87
N PRO A 37 -11.74 -10.38 -11.09
CA PRO A 37 -12.77 -9.34 -11.11
C PRO A 37 -12.16 -7.95 -10.81
N ASN A 38 -12.85 -6.88 -11.21
CA ASN A 38 -12.39 -5.53 -10.91
C ASN A 38 -12.48 -5.29 -9.40
N GLN A 39 -11.35 -5.01 -8.77
CA GLN A 39 -11.30 -4.65 -7.37
C GLN A 39 -10.28 -3.55 -7.15
N LYS A 40 -10.59 -2.67 -6.20
CA LYS A 40 -9.76 -1.51 -5.88
C LYS A 40 -9.44 -1.49 -4.40
N TYR A 41 -8.17 -1.31 -4.10
CA TYR A 41 -7.69 -1.08 -2.75
C TYR A 41 -6.95 0.25 -2.68
N LEU A 42 -6.92 0.82 -1.48
CA LEU A 42 -6.16 2.01 -1.14
C LEU A 42 -5.02 1.62 -0.22
N VAL A 43 -3.87 2.26 -0.45
CA VAL A 43 -2.66 2.10 0.35
C VAL A 43 -2.16 3.47 0.78
N ASP A 44 -1.76 3.59 2.03
CA ASP A 44 -1.02 4.71 2.59
C ASP A 44 0.31 4.18 3.12
N TYR A 45 1.43 4.65 2.58
CA TYR A 45 2.77 4.14 2.87
C TYR A 45 3.42 4.93 4.00
N TYR A 46 3.78 4.25 5.09
CA TYR A 46 4.40 4.80 6.29
C TYR A 46 5.75 4.15 6.57
N SER A 47 6.55 4.76 7.46
CA SER A 47 7.67 4.03 8.09
C SER A 47 7.14 2.87 8.94
N TYR A 48 7.97 1.84 9.18
CA TYR A 48 7.55 0.67 9.96
C TYR A 48 6.95 1.02 11.32
N PRO A 49 7.57 1.87 12.18
CA PRO A 49 7.03 2.18 13.50
C PRO A 49 5.67 2.88 13.46
N GLU A 50 5.42 3.68 12.42
CA GLU A 50 4.15 4.37 12.22
C GLU A 50 3.07 3.44 11.67
N TRP A 51 3.47 2.39 10.95
CA TRP A 51 2.59 1.40 10.37
C TRP A 51 2.17 0.31 11.37
N GLU A 52 3.11 -0.20 12.16
CA GLU A 52 2.85 -1.30 13.11
C GLU A 52 1.82 -0.93 14.17
N VAL A 53 1.87 0.31 14.68
CA VAL A 53 0.93 0.83 15.70
C VAL A 53 -0.49 1.00 15.16
N GLN A 54 -0.69 0.88 13.84
CA GLN A 54 -2.01 0.92 13.20
C GLN A 54 -2.65 -0.46 13.06
N ALA A 55 -1.94 -1.54 13.39
CA ALA A 55 -2.48 -2.90 13.42
C ALA A 55 -3.62 -3.00 14.43
N LYS A 56 -4.73 -3.63 14.02
CA LYS A 56 -5.94 -3.78 14.85
C LYS A 56 -6.44 -5.21 14.98
N SER A 57 -6.18 -6.05 13.99
CA SER A 57 -6.61 -7.45 13.98
C SER A 57 -5.45 -8.38 14.31
N ASP A 58 -5.77 -9.60 14.74
CA ASP A 58 -4.77 -10.63 15.00
C ASP A 58 -3.96 -10.97 13.74
N GLY A 59 -4.59 -10.92 12.56
CA GLY A 59 -3.90 -11.10 11.27
C GLY A 59 -2.85 -10.02 11.00
N GLN A 60 -3.18 -8.75 11.26
CA GLN A 60 -2.24 -7.64 11.16
C GLN A 60 -1.10 -7.76 12.18
N ILE A 61 -1.41 -8.14 13.42
CA ILE A 61 -0.39 -8.36 14.46
C ILE A 61 0.54 -9.52 14.09
N ALA A 62 0.01 -10.60 13.51
CA ALA A 62 0.84 -11.70 13.01
C ALA A 62 1.76 -11.23 11.85
N ALA A 63 1.25 -10.40 10.94
CA ALA A 63 2.03 -9.85 9.85
C ALA A 63 3.17 -8.92 10.34
N THR A 64 2.95 -8.10 11.37
CA THR A 64 4.03 -7.27 11.94
C THR A 64 5.13 -8.14 12.55
N GLN A 65 4.76 -9.22 13.24
CA GLN A 65 5.71 -10.19 13.81
C GLN A 65 6.50 -10.92 12.71
N GLU A 66 5.84 -11.36 11.63
CA GLU A 66 6.48 -11.98 10.47
C GLU A 66 7.54 -11.05 9.84
N LEU A 67 7.19 -9.78 9.63
CA LEU A 67 8.09 -8.79 9.06
C LEU A 67 9.26 -8.42 10.00
N THR A 68 9.01 -8.45 11.31
CA THR A 68 10.09 -8.30 12.31
C THR A 68 11.04 -9.49 12.27
N ASN A 69 10.51 -10.71 12.31
CA ASN A 69 11.30 -11.94 12.35
C ASN A 69 12.09 -12.19 11.07
N SER A 70 11.57 -11.76 9.92
CA SER A 70 12.28 -11.82 8.63
C SER A 70 13.37 -10.74 8.47
N GLY A 71 13.44 -9.78 9.40
CA GLY A 71 14.39 -8.66 9.36
C GLY A 71 14.01 -7.53 8.40
N ILE A 72 12.90 -7.65 7.67
CA ILE A 72 12.40 -6.61 6.75
C ILE A 72 12.04 -5.34 7.52
N ALA A 73 11.46 -5.47 8.71
CA ALA A 73 11.10 -4.33 9.57
C ALA A 73 12.31 -3.48 9.99
N GLY A 74 13.51 -4.09 10.05
CA GLY A 74 14.75 -3.42 10.46
C GLY A 74 15.54 -2.82 9.31
N GLN A 75 15.06 -2.92 8.06
CA GLN A 75 15.71 -2.31 6.92
C GLN A 75 15.32 -0.83 6.83
N ASP A 76 16.32 0.02 6.63
CA ASP A 76 16.12 1.45 6.44
C ASP A 76 15.34 1.74 5.15
N ASP A 77 14.62 2.86 5.15
CA ASP A 77 13.84 3.38 4.03
C ASP A 77 12.71 2.48 3.50
N MET A 78 12.37 1.40 4.22
CA MET A 78 11.23 0.55 3.88
C MET A 78 9.92 1.24 4.24
N LEU A 79 8.97 1.16 3.32
CA LEU A 79 7.64 1.75 3.47
C LEU A 79 6.57 0.66 3.49
N PHE A 80 5.61 0.82 4.39
CA PHE A 80 4.61 -0.21 4.69
C PHE A 80 3.20 0.35 4.62
N SER A 81 2.26 -0.46 4.15
CA SER A 81 0.87 -0.08 4.06
C SER A 81 -0.08 -1.22 4.41
N TRP A 82 -1.12 -0.91 5.17
CA TRP A 82 -2.28 -1.78 5.32
C TRP A 82 -3.23 -1.58 4.14
N LEU A 83 -3.98 -2.62 3.79
CA LEU A 83 -4.94 -2.55 2.69
C LEU A 83 -6.31 -2.07 3.17
N VAL A 84 -6.90 -1.20 2.37
CA VAL A 84 -8.29 -0.76 2.52
C VAL A 84 -9.02 -1.05 1.23
N HIS A 85 -9.95 -2.00 1.24
CA HIS A 85 -10.86 -2.21 0.13
C HIS A 85 -11.70 -0.95 -0.10
N TYR A 86 -11.83 -0.55 -1.37
CA TYR A 86 -12.60 0.60 -1.78
C TYR A 86 -13.61 0.19 -2.85
N ASP A 87 -14.89 0.30 -2.51
CA ASP A 87 -15.97 0.11 -3.47
C ASP A 87 -16.21 1.44 -4.21
N PRO A 88 -15.96 1.50 -5.54
CA PRO A 88 -16.14 2.73 -6.30
C PRO A 88 -17.62 3.12 -6.49
N LEU A 89 -18.56 2.18 -6.38
CA LEU A 89 -19.99 2.44 -6.55
C LEU A 89 -20.58 3.09 -5.30
N THR A 90 -20.31 2.51 -4.13
CA THR A 90 -20.82 3.02 -2.84
C THR A 90 -19.91 4.05 -2.19
N LYS A 91 -18.66 4.16 -2.65
CA LYS A 91 -17.56 4.94 -2.04
C LYS A 91 -17.23 4.47 -0.62
N SER A 92 -17.60 3.24 -0.27
CA SER A 92 -17.28 2.65 1.03
C SER A 92 -15.79 2.32 1.13
N LYS A 93 -15.29 2.28 2.36
CA LYS A 93 -13.91 1.91 2.68
C LYS A 93 -13.96 0.88 3.79
N GLU A 94 -13.40 -0.28 3.52
CA GLU A 94 -13.37 -1.39 4.47
C GLU A 94 -11.93 -1.82 4.68
N ARG A 95 -11.54 -2.04 5.94
CA ARG A 95 -10.21 -2.57 6.24
C ARG A 95 -10.18 -4.04 5.84
N THR A 96 -9.06 -4.45 5.28
CA THR A 96 -8.86 -5.81 4.78
C THR A 96 -7.58 -6.38 5.39
N GLU A 97 -7.51 -7.69 5.50
CA GLU A 97 -6.25 -8.34 5.84
C GLU A 97 -5.27 -8.27 4.66
N GLY A 98 -3.99 -8.37 4.98
CA GLY A 98 -2.91 -8.16 4.02
C GLY A 98 -2.27 -6.78 4.10
N TYR A 99 -1.17 -6.64 3.38
CA TYR A 99 -0.27 -5.51 3.49
C TYR A 99 0.54 -5.33 2.20
N SER A 100 1.16 -4.15 2.06
CA SER A 100 2.15 -3.88 1.03
C SER A 100 3.44 -3.35 1.66
N VAL A 101 4.57 -3.81 1.12
CA VAL A 101 5.91 -3.37 1.47
C VAL A 101 6.56 -2.80 0.22
N TYR A 102 7.07 -1.59 0.28
CA TYR A 102 7.72 -0.90 -0.81
C TYR A 102 9.13 -0.48 -0.40
N SER A 103 10.13 -0.86 -1.20
CA SER A 103 11.50 -0.38 -1.10
C SER A 103 11.79 0.65 -2.20
N PRO A 104 11.90 1.95 -1.88
CA PRO A 104 12.32 2.96 -2.85
C PRO A 104 13.72 2.71 -3.41
N ASN A 105 14.59 2.11 -2.59
CA ASN A 105 16.01 1.87 -2.92
C ASN A 105 16.16 0.75 -3.96
N THR A 106 15.53 -0.41 -3.73
CA THR A 106 15.60 -1.53 -4.69
C THR A 106 14.56 -1.42 -5.80
N ARG A 107 13.57 -0.53 -5.65
CA ARG A 107 12.40 -0.38 -6.54
C ARG A 107 11.58 -1.66 -6.62
N GLU A 108 11.46 -2.35 -5.50
CA GLU A 108 10.62 -3.53 -5.36
C GLU A 108 9.39 -3.20 -4.51
N LEU A 109 8.24 -3.71 -4.94
CA LEU A 109 6.99 -3.62 -4.20
C LEU A 109 6.41 -5.01 -4.03
N PHE A 110 6.33 -5.45 -2.78
CA PHE A 110 5.59 -6.62 -2.36
C PHE A 110 4.18 -6.22 -1.93
N ILE A 111 3.19 -7.02 -2.29
CA ILE A 111 1.82 -6.86 -1.84
C ILE A 111 1.16 -8.23 -1.67
N LYS A 112 0.54 -8.41 -0.51
CA LYS A 112 -0.26 -9.58 -0.16
C LYS A 112 -1.65 -9.11 0.22
N ILE A 113 -2.66 -9.62 -0.47
CA ILE A 113 -4.07 -9.31 -0.23
C ILE A 113 -4.73 -10.56 0.34
N ASP A 114 -5.43 -10.41 1.47
CA ASP A 114 -6.26 -11.47 2.05
C ASP A 114 -7.66 -10.90 2.35
N ASP A 115 -8.49 -10.86 1.31
CA ASP A 115 -9.84 -10.31 1.32
C ASP A 115 -10.86 -11.43 1.13
N ALA A 116 -11.15 -12.14 2.22
CA ALA A 116 -12.13 -13.22 2.20
C ALA A 116 -13.53 -12.74 1.79
N THR A 117 -13.91 -11.51 2.15
CA THR A 117 -15.21 -10.91 1.79
C THR A 117 -15.38 -10.76 0.29
N ASN A 118 -14.33 -10.31 -0.41
CA ASN A 118 -14.34 -10.10 -1.86
C ASN A 118 -13.67 -11.24 -2.65
N GLN A 119 -13.39 -12.37 -1.99
CA GLN A 119 -12.78 -13.57 -2.59
C GLN A 119 -11.46 -13.28 -3.31
N THR A 120 -10.62 -12.41 -2.73
CA THR A 120 -9.27 -12.13 -3.25
C THR A 120 -8.22 -12.54 -2.24
N GLN A 121 -7.47 -13.57 -2.57
CA GLN A 121 -6.33 -14.03 -1.78
C GLN A 121 -5.17 -14.29 -2.73
N ASP A 122 -4.26 -13.32 -2.83
CA ASP A 122 -3.21 -13.30 -3.84
C ASP A 122 -2.01 -12.49 -3.30
N GLU A 123 -0.82 -12.80 -3.83
CA GLU A 123 0.40 -12.05 -3.55
C GLU A 123 1.21 -11.76 -4.82
N TRP A 124 1.92 -10.64 -4.81
CA TRP A 124 2.75 -10.19 -5.92
C TRP A 124 4.03 -9.53 -5.42
N THR A 125 5.11 -9.77 -6.16
CA THR A 125 6.34 -8.97 -6.11
C THR A 125 6.49 -8.27 -7.45
N LEU A 126 6.52 -6.94 -7.44
CA LEU A 126 6.47 -6.10 -8.63
C LEU A 126 7.69 -5.18 -8.68
N ASN A 127 8.21 -4.98 -9.89
CA ASN A 127 9.20 -3.94 -10.15
C ASN A 127 8.50 -2.58 -10.24
N VAL A 128 9.07 -1.59 -9.56
CA VAL A 128 8.57 -0.23 -9.49
C VAL A 128 9.29 0.64 -10.50
N HIS A 129 8.51 1.33 -11.32
CA HIS A 129 8.97 2.32 -12.27
C HIS A 129 8.59 3.72 -11.80
N ALA A 130 9.59 4.58 -11.58
CA ALA A 130 9.37 5.98 -11.26
C ALA A 130 8.83 6.73 -12.49
N CYS A 131 7.84 7.59 -12.28
CA CYS A 131 7.24 8.40 -13.34
C CYS A 131 8.06 9.68 -13.57
N LYS A 132 8.31 10.02 -14.84
CA LYS A 132 9.08 11.23 -15.22
C LYS A 132 8.35 12.54 -14.90
N SER A 133 7.02 12.52 -14.89
CA SER A 133 6.20 13.70 -14.64
C SER A 133 5.55 13.60 -13.26
N THR A 134 5.94 14.50 -12.35
CA THR A 134 5.34 14.66 -11.03
C THR A 134 4.34 15.82 -11.03
N GLY A 135 3.31 15.75 -10.18
CA GLY A 135 2.30 16.81 -10.05
C GLY A 135 0.98 16.32 -9.44
N ALA A 136 0.05 17.24 -9.17
CA ALA A 136 -1.25 16.91 -8.61
C ALA A 136 -1.97 15.85 -9.47
N ASN A 137 -2.46 14.79 -8.82
CA ASN A 137 -3.12 13.62 -9.43
C ASN A 137 -2.27 12.80 -10.42
N LYS A 138 -0.95 13.01 -10.48
CA LYS A 138 -0.05 12.19 -11.30
C LYS A 138 0.67 11.18 -10.41
N PRO A 139 0.69 9.89 -10.78
CA PRO A 139 1.47 8.92 -10.04
C PRO A 139 2.95 9.30 -10.13
N VAL A 140 3.66 9.13 -9.02
CA VAL A 140 5.11 9.31 -8.94
C VAL A 140 5.84 7.98 -9.13
N PHE A 141 5.15 6.88 -8.88
CA PHE A 141 5.62 5.55 -9.26
C PHE A 141 4.46 4.64 -9.66
N ILE A 142 4.79 3.63 -10.45
CA ILE A 142 3.88 2.58 -10.89
C ILE A 142 4.57 1.23 -10.73
N ALA A 143 3.84 0.24 -10.24
CA ALA A 143 4.23 -1.17 -10.26
C ALA A 143 3.08 -1.99 -10.85
N ALA A 144 3.32 -2.70 -11.94
CA ALA A 144 2.28 -3.49 -12.60
C ALA A 144 2.90 -4.72 -13.29
N ASN A 145 2.12 -5.79 -13.43
CA ASN A 145 2.47 -6.96 -14.23
C ASN A 145 1.77 -6.98 -15.60
N VAL A 146 1.19 -5.84 -15.97
CA VAL A 146 0.43 -5.60 -17.20
C VAL A 146 0.81 -4.23 -17.74
N ASP A 147 0.84 -4.12 -19.07
CA ASP A 147 1.06 -2.83 -19.73
C ASP A 147 -0.12 -1.89 -19.44
N LEU A 148 0.19 -0.78 -18.78
CA LEU A 148 -0.77 0.29 -18.55
C LEU A 148 -0.83 1.17 -19.80
N THR A 149 -1.91 1.00 -20.57
CA THR A 149 -2.23 1.83 -21.75
C THR A 149 -2.90 3.14 -21.36
#